data_AF-A0A6B3CRW6-F1
#
_entry.id   AF-A0A6B3CRW6-F1
#
_cell.length_a   1.000
_cell.length_b   1.000
_cell.length_c   1.000
_cell.angle_alpha   90.00
_cell.angle_beta   90.00
_cell.angle_gamma   90.00
#
_symmetry.space_group_name_H-M   'P 1'
#
loop_
_entity.id
_entity.type
_entity.pdbx_description
1 polymer ?
#
loop_
_entity_poly.entity_id
_entity_poly.type
_entity_poly.pdbx_seq_one_letter_code
_entity_poly.pdbx_strand_id
1 'polypeptide(L)'
;MPQPAGLVDRGEGGQAVRDLLAAWRDETGSLWSERFRRAVDEGDLAAGTSPDLLARYLMTIGNGVAIQAVGGAERADLERIVDAVLQSRPPDLSRPDEP
;
A
#
# COMPACT_ATOMS: atom_id res chain seq x y z
N MET A 1 7.58 -7.54 -50.70
CA MET A 1 7.48 -8.10 -49.33
C MET A 1 7.26 -6.94 -48.36
N PRO A 2 6.07 -6.76 -47.77
CA PRO A 2 5.86 -5.77 -46.70
C PRO A 2 6.34 -6.32 -45.34
N GLN A 3 7.05 -5.52 -44.55
CA GLN A 3 7.40 -5.82 -43.16
C GLN A 3 6.28 -5.35 -42.20
N PRO A 4 6.00 -6.08 -41.10
CA PRO A 4 4.96 -5.72 -40.13
C PRO A 4 5.50 -5.06 -38.85
N ALA A 5 4.55 -4.47 -38.12
CA ALA A 5 4.58 -4.13 -36.69
C ALA A 5 5.54 -2.99 -36.30
N GLY A 6 5.15 -2.02 -35.49
CA GLY A 6 4.04 -1.94 -34.56
C GLY A 6 4.50 -0.88 -33.57
N LEU A 7 4.02 0.35 -33.73
CA LEU A 7 4.29 1.41 -32.78
C LEU A 7 3.45 1.09 -31.54
N VAL A 8 4.05 0.37 -30.59
CA VAL A 8 3.47 0.16 -29.27
C VAL A 8 3.29 1.54 -28.67
N ASP A 9 2.03 1.92 -28.51
CA ASP A 9 1.63 3.15 -27.86
C ASP A 9 2.14 3.10 -26.40
N ARG A 10 3.19 3.88 -26.14
CA ARG A 10 3.86 3.96 -24.83
C ARG A 10 3.04 4.81 -23.84
N GLY A 11 1.89 5.36 -24.26
CA GLY A 11 1.05 6.28 -23.48
C GLY A 11 -0.14 5.61 -22.79
N GLU A 12 -0.97 4.87 -23.52
CA GLU A 12 -2.26 4.31 -23.05
C GLU A 12 -2.04 3.13 -22.12
N GLY A 13 -1.09 2.24 -22.42
CA GLY A 13 -0.75 1.12 -21.54
C GLY A 13 -0.21 1.57 -20.18
N GLY A 14 0.58 2.65 -20.17
CA GLY A 14 1.08 3.25 -18.93
C GLY A 14 -0.01 3.94 -18.12
N GLN A 15 -0.98 4.58 -18.78
CA GLN A 15 -2.11 5.24 -18.12
C GLN A 15 -3.10 4.21 -17.53
N ALA A 16 -3.44 3.16 -18.28
CA ALA A 16 -4.32 2.09 -17.81
C ALA A 16 -3.74 1.35 -16.57
N VAL A 17 -2.42 1.13 -16.53
CA VAL A 17 -1.76 0.55 -15.35
C VAL A 17 -1.81 1.52 -14.16
N ARG A 18 -1.60 2.83 -14.37
CA ARG A 18 -1.73 3.83 -13.30
C ARG A 18 -3.15 3.90 -12.75
N ASP A 19 -4.15 3.86 -13.61
CA ASP A 19 -5.56 3.93 -13.24
C ASP A 19 -6.02 2.66 -12.51
N LEU A 20 -5.59 1.49 -12.96
CA LEU A 20 -5.82 0.23 -12.27
C LEU A 20 -5.17 0.23 -10.88
N LEU A 21 -3.91 0.68 -10.77
CA LEU A 21 -3.23 0.80 -9.48
C LEU A 21 -3.87 1.89 -8.59
N ALA A 22 -4.49 2.92 -9.15
CA ALA A 22 -5.25 3.92 -8.40
C ALA A 22 -6.56 3.31 -7.86
N ALA A 23 -7.35 2.66 -8.71
CA ALA A 23 -8.58 1.99 -8.32
C ALA A 23 -8.35 0.91 -7.25
N TRP A 24 -7.29 0.11 -7.41
CA TRP A 24 -6.93 -0.92 -6.44
C TRP A 24 -6.47 -0.31 -5.10
N ARG A 25 -5.82 0.86 -5.14
CA ARG A 25 -5.45 1.62 -3.93
C ARG A 25 -6.67 2.20 -3.22
N ASP A 26 -7.65 2.71 -3.96
CA ASP A 26 -8.86 3.29 -3.38
C ASP A 26 -9.76 2.20 -2.76
N GLU A 27 -9.90 1.06 -3.43
CA GLU A 27 -10.72 -0.06 -2.98
C GLU A 27 -10.08 -0.79 -1.78
N THR A 28 -8.76 -1.04 -1.85
CA THR A 28 -8.02 -1.63 -0.72
C THR A 28 -7.93 -0.65 0.45
N GLY A 29 -7.64 0.63 0.19
CA GLY A 29 -7.60 1.66 1.22
C GLY A 29 -8.90 1.75 2.00
N SER A 30 -10.05 1.69 1.32
CA SER A 30 -11.37 1.76 1.96
C SER A 30 -11.65 0.57 2.90
N LEU A 31 -11.30 -0.65 2.49
CA LEU A 31 -11.47 -1.86 3.32
C LEU A 31 -10.56 -1.84 4.55
N TRP A 32 -9.33 -1.38 4.39
CA TRP A 32 -8.36 -1.26 5.48
C TRP A 32 -8.74 -0.14 6.46
N SER A 33 -9.17 1.03 5.96
CA SER A 33 -9.65 2.13 6.80
C SER A 33 -10.86 1.72 7.63
N GLU A 34 -11.82 0.98 7.07
CA GLU A 34 -12.98 0.48 7.81
C GLU A 34 -12.57 -0.51 8.92
N ARG A 35 -11.69 -1.46 8.59
CA ARG A 35 -11.12 -2.42 9.56
C ARG A 35 -10.43 -1.70 10.72
N PHE A 36 -9.67 -0.64 10.44
CA PHE A 36 -8.95 0.13 11.46
C PHE A 36 -9.85 1.03 12.27
N ARG A 37 -10.89 1.60 11.67
CA ARG A 37 -11.91 2.34 12.43
C ARG A 37 -12.57 1.44 13.46
N ARG A 38 -12.97 0.22 13.05
CA ARG A 38 -13.50 -0.77 13.97
C ARG A 38 -12.49 -1.16 15.06
N ALA A 39 -11.22 -1.34 14.72
CA ALA A 39 -10.19 -1.66 15.70
C ALA A 39 -9.93 -0.53 16.72
N VAL A 40 -10.12 0.74 16.33
CA VAL A 40 -10.13 1.87 17.28
C VAL A 40 -11.36 1.79 18.19
N ASP A 41 -12.54 1.52 17.64
CA ASP A 41 -13.79 1.39 18.42
C ASP A 41 -13.75 0.21 19.41
N GLU A 42 -13.10 -0.90 19.01
CA GLU A 42 -12.91 -2.11 19.82
C GLU A 42 -11.79 -1.95 20.87
N GLY A 43 -10.98 -0.89 20.78
CA GLY A 43 -9.86 -0.63 21.70
C GLY A 43 -8.56 -1.38 21.36
N ASP A 44 -8.53 -2.10 20.23
CA ASP A 44 -7.33 -2.75 19.70
C ASP A 44 -6.28 -1.74 19.20
N LEU A 45 -6.72 -0.53 18.83
CA LEU A 45 -5.88 0.59 18.43
C LEU A 45 -6.09 1.80 19.34
N ALA A 46 -5.04 2.60 19.53
CA ALA A 46 -5.13 3.82 20.31
C ALA A 46 -6.09 4.83 19.65
N ALA A 47 -6.90 5.53 20.45
CA ALA A 47 -7.93 6.47 19.99
C ALA A 47 -7.42 7.63 19.11
N GLY A 48 -6.13 7.97 19.19
CA GLY A 48 -5.50 8.99 18.33
C GLY A 48 -5.02 8.47 16.97
N THR A 49 -5.17 7.17 16.68
CA THR A 49 -4.71 6.56 15.44
C THR A 49 -5.59 7.02 14.28
N SER A 50 -5.00 7.62 13.25
CA SER A 50 -5.71 7.87 11.98
C SER A 50 -5.82 6.57 11.17
N PRO A 51 -7.04 6.01 10.97
CA PRO A 51 -7.23 4.76 10.22
C PRO A 51 -6.72 4.85 8.78
N ASP A 52 -6.96 5.99 8.12
CA ASP A 52 -6.56 6.22 6.74
C ASP A 52 -5.05 6.36 6.57
N LEU A 53 -4.37 7.03 7.51
CA LEU A 53 -2.91 7.11 7.49
C LEU A 53 -2.28 5.74 7.78
N LEU A 54 -2.84 4.97 8.70
CA LEU A 54 -2.38 3.61 9.00
C LEU A 54 -2.56 2.68 7.79
N ALA A 55 -3.70 2.74 7.11
CA ALA A 55 -3.94 2.01 5.86
C ALA A 55 -2.91 2.38 4.80
N ARG A 56 -2.68 3.67 4.56
CA ARG A 56 -1.68 4.14 3.58
C ARG A 56 -0.25 3.70 3.93
N TYR A 57 0.11 3.75 5.21
CA TYR A 57 1.41 3.29 5.70
C TYR A 57 1.64 1.80 5.38
N LEU A 58 0.69 0.94 5.73
CA LEU A 58 0.80 -0.50 5.49
C LEU A 58 0.77 -0.85 4.01
N MET A 59 -0.06 -0.17 3.21
CA MET A 59 -0.05 -0.33 1.76
C MET A 59 1.31 0.04 1.15
N THR A 60 1.95 1.09 1.67
CA THR A 60 3.28 1.52 1.18
C THR A 60 4.33 0.44 1.44
N ILE A 61 4.32 -0.16 2.63
CA ILE A 61 5.22 -1.26 3.00
C ILE A 61 4.93 -2.49 2.13
N GLY A 62 3.66 -2.89 2.01
CA GLY A 62 3.27 -4.04 1.18
C GLY A 62 3.69 -3.89 -0.28
N ASN A 63 3.52 -2.69 -0.85
CA ASN A 63 3.99 -2.39 -2.20
C ASN A 63 5.51 -2.47 -2.32
N GLY A 64 6.25 -1.95 -1.33
CA GLY A 64 7.71 -2.04 -1.28
C GLY A 64 8.22 -3.49 -1.21
N VAL A 65 7.55 -4.34 -0.42
CA VAL A 65 7.85 -5.77 -0.33
C VAL A 65 7.59 -6.47 -1.67
N ALA A 66 6.47 -6.17 -2.33
CA ALA A 66 6.16 -6.74 -3.64
C ALA A 66 7.20 -6.37 -4.71
N ILE A 67 7.64 -5.10 -4.74
CA ILE A 67 8.70 -4.64 -5.65
C ILE A 67 10.00 -5.41 -5.41
N GLN A 68 10.41 -5.57 -4.15
CA GLN A 68 11.64 -6.29 -3.81
C GLN A 68 11.54 -7.80 -4.12
N ALA A 69 10.38 -8.42 -3.91
CA ALA A 69 10.13 -9.81 -4.29
C ALA A 69 10.28 -10.01 -5.81
N VAL A 70 9.71 -9.12 -6.62
CA VAL A 70 9.89 -9.13 -8.09
C VAL A 70 11.35 -8.93 -8.47
N GLY A 71 12.09 -8.12 -7.70
CA GLY A 71 13.53 -7.93 -7.85
C GLY A 71 14.40 -9.12 -7.42
N GLY A 72 13.81 -10.22 -6.93
CA GLY A 72 14.52 -11.44 -6.56
C GLY A 72 15.07 -11.46 -5.13
N ALA A 73 14.59 -10.57 -4.25
CA ALA A 73 14.93 -10.63 -2.83
C ALA A 73 14.52 -11.98 -2.21
N GLU A 74 15.35 -12.50 -1.29
CA GLU A 74 15.02 -13.74 -0.61
C GLU A 74 13.79 -13.59 0.29
N ARG A 75 12.93 -14.60 0.25
CA ARG A 75 11.71 -14.64 1.06
C ARG A 75 11.98 -14.41 2.55
N ALA A 76 13.04 -15.01 3.09
CA ALA A 76 13.38 -14.89 4.51
C ALA A 76 13.71 -13.44 4.90
N ASP A 77 14.34 -12.66 4.01
CA ASP A 77 14.64 -11.26 4.27
C ASP A 77 13.39 -10.38 4.18
N LEU A 78 12.49 -10.67 3.24
CA LEU A 78 11.19 -9.99 3.14
C LEU A 78 10.31 -10.27 4.37
N GLU A 79 10.28 -11.52 4.85
CA GLU A 79 9.56 -11.90 6.07
C GLU A 79 10.11 -11.15 7.28
N ARG A 80 11.44 -11.02 7.44
CA ARG A 80 12.04 -10.22 8.51
C ARG A 80 11.61 -8.75 8.48
N ILE A 81 11.47 -8.15 7.29
CA ILE A 81 11.01 -6.76 7.15
C ILE A 81 9.55 -6.64 7.61
N VAL A 82 8.69 -7.55 7.17
CA VAL A 82 7.27 -7.57 7.57
C VAL A 82 7.14 -7.78 9.08
N ASP A 83 7.87 -8.74 9.64
CA ASP A 83 7.88 -9.03 11.07
C ASP A 83 8.36 -7.83 11.89
N ALA A 84 9.42 -7.14 11.45
CA ALA A 84 9.90 -5.94 12.12
C ALA A 84 8.85 -4.82 12.14
N VAL A 85 8.13 -4.63 11.03
CA VAL A 85 7.04 -3.65 10.94
C VAL A 85 5.87 -4.02 11.86
N LEU A 86 5.44 -5.29 11.87
CA LEU A 86 4.31 -5.74 12.69
C LEU A 86 4.62 -5.76 14.18
N GLN A 87 5.89 -6.01 14.56
CA GLN A 87 6.36 -5.92 15.94
C GLN A 87 6.58 -4.49 16.39
N SER A 88 6.83 -3.56 15.45
CA SER A 88 6.93 -2.15 15.78
C SER A 88 5.55 -1.60 16.12
N ARG A 89 5.48 -0.74 17.14
CA ARG A 89 4.30 0.08 17.33
C ARG A 89 4.14 0.97 16.09
N PRO A 90 2.93 1.11 15.51
CA PRO A 90 2.74 2.05 14.42
C PRO A 90 3.26 3.43 14.84
N PRO A 91 3.91 4.18 13.92
CA PRO A 91 4.37 5.52 14.22
C PRO A 91 3.20 6.38 14.69
N ASP A 92 3.49 7.47 15.40
CA ASP A 92 2.44 8.40 15.82
C ASP A 92 1.86 9.08 14.58
N LEU A 93 0.77 8.49 14.07
CA LEU A 93 0.00 8.95 12.92
C LEU A 93 -1.22 9.77 13.37
N SER A 94 -1.15 10.36 14.57
CA SER A 94 -2.13 11.36 14.98
C SER A 94 -2.18 12.47 13.94
N ARG A 95 -3.39 12.86 13.53
CA ARG A 95 -3.58 14.04 12.69
C ARG A 95 -2.98 15.23 13.48
N PRO A 96 -2.10 16.06 12.90
CA PRO A 96 -1.64 17.26 13.59
C PRO A 96 -2.86 18.07 14.01
N ASP A 97 -2.88 18.53 15.27
CA ASP A 97 -3.92 19.41 15.79
C ASP A 97 -4.09 20.58 14.81
N GLU A 98 -5.23 20.63 14.13
CA GLU A 98 -5.59 21.76 13.27
C GLU A 98 -6.08 22.88 14.19
N PRO A 99 -5.46 24.08 14.16
CA PRO A 99 -5.83 25.19 15.04
C PRO A 99 -7.22 25.76 14.74
#